data_AF-A0A966X2U2-F1
#
_entry.id   AF-A0A966X2U2-F1
#
_cell.length_a   1.000
_cell.length_b   1.000
_cell.length_c   1.000
_cell.angle_alpha   90.00
_cell.angle_beta   90.00
_cell.angle_gamma   90.00
#
_symmetry.space_group_name_H-M   'P 1'
#
loop_
_entity.id
_entity.type
_entity.pdbx_description
1 polymer ?
#
loop_
_entity_poly.entity_id
_entity_poly.type
_entity_poly.pdbx_seq_one_letter_code
_entity_poly.pdbx_strand_id
1 'polypeptide(L)' 'MGKATGFKEFDRSTVPYRAEADRLLDYKEIYTVPESSHLETQGARCMDCGVPFCQSD' A
#
# COMPACT_ATOMS: atom_id res chain seq x y z
N MET A 1 -11.15 -4.85 8.48
CA MET A 1 -10.78 -5.28 7.12
C MET A 1 -11.88 -4.84 6.18
N GLY A 2 -11.52 -4.10 5.12
CA GLY A 2 -12.40 -3.67 4.03
C GLY A 2 -13.47 -2.66 4.41
N LYS A 3 -13.44 -1.47 3.78
CA LYS A 3 -14.66 -0.67 3.64
C LYS A 3 -15.34 -1.14 2.37
N ALA A 4 -16.63 -1.48 2.40
CA ALA A 4 -17.34 -2.02 1.23
C ALA A 4 -17.19 -1.16 -0.04
N THR A 5 -17.08 0.16 0.13
CA THR A 5 -16.87 1.13 -0.95
C THR A 5 -15.45 1.70 -1.00
N GLY A 6 -14.53 1.23 -0.15
CA GLY A 6 -13.18 1.76 0.02
C GLY A 6 -12.36 1.78 -1.27
N PHE A 7 -12.51 0.76 -2.14
CA PHE A 7 -11.84 0.74 -3.45
C PHE A 7 -12.25 1.91 -4.36
N LYS A 8 -13.50 2.38 -4.25
CA LYS A 8 -14.04 3.49 -5.05
C LYS A 8 -13.74 4.86 -4.45
N GLU A 9 -13.53 4.92 -3.14
CA GLU A 9 -13.38 6.18 -2.40
C GLU A 9 -11.93 6.59 -2.20
N PHE A 10 -11.02 5.63 -2.05
CA PHE A 10 -9.61 5.91 -1.81
C PHE A 10 -8.82 5.53 -3.04
N ASP A 11 -8.06 6.42 -3.64
CA ASP A 11 -7.16 6.04 -4.71
C ASP A 11 -6.02 5.13 -4.21
N ARG A 12 -5.47 4.33 -5.12
CA ARG A 12 -4.27 3.55 -4.83
C ARG A 12 -3.10 4.52 -4.63
N SER A 13 -2.42 4.39 -3.50
CA SER A 13 -1.18 5.10 -3.22
C SER A 13 -0.14 4.13 -2.70
N THR A 14 1.10 4.27 -3.15
CA THR A 14 2.23 3.50 -2.63
C THR A 14 2.93 4.30 -1.53
N VAL A 15 3.68 3.59 -0.68
CA VAL A 15 4.65 4.21 0.22
C VAL A 15 5.73 4.88 -0.63
N PRO A 16 6.11 6.14 -0.35
CA PRO A 16 7.09 6.83 -1.17
C PRO A 16 8.48 6.20 -1.01
N TYR A 17 9.34 6.45 -1.99
CA TYR A 17 10.74 6.08 -1.91
C TYR A 17 11.54 7.14 -1.14
N ARG A 18 12.67 6.72 -0.57
CA ARG A 18 13.74 7.64 -0.16
C ARG A 18 14.24 8.44 -1.37
N ALA A 19 14.78 9.63 -1.10
CA ALA A 19 15.31 10.51 -2.14
C ALA A 19 16.39 9.80 -2.96
N GLU A 20 16.46 10.09 -4.27
CA GLU A 20 17.42 9.39 -5.15
C GLU A 20 18.86 9.62 -4.71
N ALA A 21 19.19 10.85 -4.29
CA ALA A 21 20.53 11.21 -3.82
C ALA A 21 20.99 10.35 -2.63
N ASP A 22 20.09 9.99 -1.72
CA ASP A 22 20.42 9.20 -0.53
C ASP A 22 20.64 7.72 -0.89
N ARG A 23 19.78 7.15 -1.73
CA ARG A 23 19.85 5.72 -2.12
C ARG A 23 20.94 5.41 -3.14
N LEU A 24 21.62 6.40 -3.70
CA LEU A 24 22.83 6.21 -4.51
C LEU A 24 24.07 5.94 -3.64
N LEU A 25 24.02 6.27 -2.35
CA LEU A 25 25.16 6.21 -1.43
C LEU A 25 25.15 4.96 -0.55
N ASP A 26 24.08 4.16 -0.59
CA ASP A 26 23.91 2.96 0.23
C ASP A 26 23.11 1.86 -0.47
N TYR A 27 23.06 0.68 0.16
CA TYR A 27 22.25 -0.48 -0.27
C TYR A 27 21.09 -0.76 0.70
N LYS A 28 20.59 0.27 1.40
CA LYS A 28 19.49 0.12 2.36
C LYS A 28 18.14 0.09 1.63
N GLU A 29 17.10 -0.29 2.37
CA GLU A 29 15.70 -0.30 1.91
C GLU A 29 15.32 1.00 1.17
N ILE A 30 14.57 0.89 0.07
CA ILE A 30 14.25 2.04 -0.79
C ILE A 30 12.98 2.75 -0.34
N TYR A 31 12.05 2.05 0.29
CA TYR A 31 10.81 2.64 0.79
C TYR A 31 11.07 3.47 2.05
N THR A 32 10.32 4.55 2.21
CA THR A 32 10.24 5.24 3.50
C THR A 32 9.48 4.39 4.51
N VAL A 33 9.61 4.73 5.80
CA VAL A 33 8.74 4.15 6.82
C VAL A 33 7.30 4.57 6.54
N PRO A 34 6.34 3.63 6.42
CA PRO A 34 4.95 3.98 6.18
C PRO A 34 4.26 4.47 7.45
N GLU A 35 3.42 5.48 7.31
CA GLU A 35 2.47 5.88 8.35
C GLU A 35 1.37 4.81 8.51
N SER A 36 0.99 4.50 9.75
CA SER A 36 -0.05 3.49 10.03
C SER A 36 -1.39 3.84 9.36
N SER A 37 -1.78 5.12 9.41
CA SER A 37 -3.01 5.63 8.79
C SER A 37 -3.06 5.44 7.27
N HIS A 38 -1.90 5.54 6.60
CA HIS A 38 -1.78 5.24 5.18
C HIS A 38 -2.06 3.76 4.91
N LEU A 39 -1.44 2.86 5.70
CA LEU A 39 -1.65 1.43 5.57
C LEU A 39 -3.09 1.00 5.85
N GLU A 40 -3.72 1.59 6.87
CA GLU A 40 -5.15 1.36 7.18
C GLU A 40 -6.05 1.79 6.02
N THR A 41 -5.79 2.96 5.44
CA THR A 41 -6.56 3.48 4.29
C THR A 41 -6.39 2.59 3.06
N GLN A 42 -5.16 2.16 2.76
CA GLN A 42 -4.90 1.28 1.61
C GLN A 42 -5.46 -0.14 1.85
N GLY A 43 -5.41 -0.64 3.09
CA GLY A 43 -6.03 -1.91 3.47
C GLY A 43 -7.56 -1.88 3.41
N ALA A 44 -8.17 -0.71 3.63
CA ALA A 44 -9.61 -0.52 3.47
C ALA A 44 -10.10 -0.65 2.01
N ARG A 45 -9.20 -0.62 1.02
CA ARG A 45 -9.53 -0.86 -0.39
C ARG A 45 -9.82 -2.32 -0.73
N CYS A 46 -9.53 -3.27 0.17
CA CYS A 46 -9.93 -4.67 0.00
C CYS A 46 -11.46 -4.77 -0.11
N MET A 47 -11.96 -5.41 -1.17
CA MET A 47 -13.40 -5.54 -1.44
C MET A 47 -14.04 -6.77 -0.81
N ASP A 48 -13.29 -7.57 -0.05
CA ASP A 48 -13.77 -8.81 0.57
C ASP A 48 -14.46 -9.75 -0.44
N CYS A 49 -13.78 -10.00 -1.57
CA CYS A 49 -14.31 -10.79 -2.67
C CYS A 49 -14.60 -12.23 -2.22
N GLY A 50 -15.81 -12.74 -2.49
CA GLY A 50 -16.22 -14.09 -2.07
C GLY A 50 -15.40 -15.24 -2.69
N VAL A 51 -14.87 -15.06 -3.90
CA VAL A 51 -13.83 -15.93 -4.48
C VAL A 51 -12.63 -15.04 -4.83
N PRO A 52 -11.64 -14.93 -3.93
CA PRO A 52 -10.55 -13.96 -4.08
C PRO A 52 -9.46 -14.47 -5.02
N PHE A 53 -9.30 -13.81 -6.18
CA PHE A 53 -8.18 -14.09 -7.09
C PHE A 53 -6.82 -13.71 -6.51
N CYS A 54 -6.77 -12.82 -5.52
CA CYS A 54 -5.51 -12.40 -4.89
C CYS A 54 -4.85 -13.49 -4.01
N GLN A 55 -5.53 -14.61 -3.75
CA GLN A 55 -5.00 -15.78 -3.02
C GLN A 55 -4.97 -17.05 -3.88
N SER A 56 -5.32 -16.95 -5.17
CA SER A 56 -5.20 -18.07 -6.10
C SER A 56 -3.75 -18.18 -6.59
N ASP A 57 -3.26 -19.40 -6.76
CA ASP A 57 -1.90 -19.69 -7.29
C ASP A 57 -1.72 -19.24 -8.75
#